data_AF-A0A7C1V058-F1
#
_entry.id   AF-A0A7C1V058-F1
#
_cell.length_a   1.000
_cell.length_b   1.000
_cell.length_c   1.000
_cell.angle_alpha   90.00
_cell.angle_beta   90.00
_cell.angle_gamma   90.00
#
_symmetry.space_group_name_H-M   'P 1'
#
loop_
_entity.id
_entity.type
_entity.pdbx_description
1 polymer ?
#
loop_
_entity_poly.entity_id
_entity_poly.type
_entity_poly.pdbx_seq_one_letter_code
_entity_poly.pdbx_strand_id
1 'polypeptide(L)' 'MNLRAKVLMFGGIAGALLGVSAAYLYLRTTPIEVDETGKERLPSVQPGDALKVSLGVLTAIRGIVGLGQPGGMQRHRR' A
#
# COMPACT_ATOMS: atom_id res chain seq x y z
N MET A 1 3.90 -10.45 25.58
CA MET A 1 2.97 -10.50 24.43
C MET A 1 3.49 -11.48 23.40
N ASN A 2 2.62 -12.28 22.78
CA ASN A 2 3.02 -13.24 21.74
C ASN A 2 3.69 -12.54 20.56
N LEU A 3 4.73 -13.16 19.99
CA LEU A 3 5.49 -12.61 18.86
C LEU A 3 4.55 -12.24 17.68
N ARG A 4 3.56 -13.08 17.40
CA ARG A 4 2.51 -12.82 16.40
C ARG A 4 1.76 -11.52 16.64
N ALA A 5 1.36 -11.25 17.88
CA ALA A 5 0.63 -10.02 18.24
C ALA A 5 1.53 -8.79 18.10
N LYS A 6 2.82 -8.91 18.47
CA LYS A 6 3.80 -7.83 18.30
C LYS A 6 4.01 -7.50 16.82
N VAL A 7 4.23 -8.52 15.98
CA VAL A 7 4.42 -8.33 14.52
C VAL A 7 3.16 -7.71 13.88
N LEU A 8 1.97 -8.20 14.23
CA LEU A 8 0.72 -7.66 13.70
C LEU A 8 0.52 -6.20 14.10
N MET A 9 0.83 -5.86 15.36
CA MET A 9 0.73 -4.50 15.88
C MET A 9 1.71 -3.55 15.18
N PHE A 10 2.97 -3.94 15.03
CA PHE A 10 3.95 -3.14 14.30
C PHE A 10 3.59 -2.96 12.83
N GLY A 11 3.15 -4.02 12.15
CA GLY A 11 2.70 -3.96 10.77
C GLY A 11 1.47 -3.05 10.59
N GLY A 12 0.50 -3.15 11.49
CA GLY A 12 -0.69 -2.30 11.47
C GLY A 12 -0.38 -0.82 11.69
N ILE A 13 0.45 -0.50 12.69
CA ILE A 13 0.86 0.89 12.98
C ILE A 13 1.66 1.47 11.81
N ALA A 14 2.64 0.72 11.29
CA ALA A 14 3.46 1.19 10.16
C ALA A 14 2.60 1.39 8.89
N GLY A 15 1.69 0.46 8.60
CA GLY A 15 0.77 0.56 7.46
C GLY A 15 -0.18 1.75 7.58
N ALA A 16 -0.73 2.00 8.77
CA ALA A 16 -1.60 3.15 9.01
C ALA A 16 -0.85 4.48 8.83
N LEU A 17 0.36 4.61 9.38
CA LEU A 17 1.19 5.80 9.23
C LEU A 17 1.53 6.07 7.75
N LEU A 18 1.89 5.03 7.00
CA LEU A 18 2.15 5.14 5.56
C LEU A 18 0.89 5.55 4.78
N GLY A 19 -0.26 4.94 5.07
CA GLY A 19 -1.52 5.26 4.41
C GLY A 19 -1.96 6.71 4.64
N VAL A 20 -1.88 7.19 5.89
CA VAL A 20 -2.20 8.59 6.23
C VAL A 20 -1.22 9.55 5.58
N SER A 21 0.07 9.23 5.58
CA SER A 21 1.09 10.08 4.94
C SER A 21 0.87 10.19 3.43
N ALA A 22 0.53 9.08 2.77
CA ALA A 22 0.22 9.08 1.34
C ALA A 22 -1.02 9.93 1.03
N ALA A 23 -2.08 9.83 1.83
CA ALA A 23 -3.28 10.66 1.69
C ALA A 23 -2.98 12.15 1.94
N TYR A 24 -2.19 12.45 2.96
CA TYR A 24 -1.79 13.83 3.28
C TYR A 24 -0.94 14.45 2.16
N LEU A 25 0.03 13.70 1.63
CA LEU A 25 0.83 14.15 0.49
C LEU A 25 -0.05 14.33 -0.75
N TYR A 26 -0.97 13.41 -1.04
CA TYR A 26 -1.90 13.53 -2.15
C TYR A 26 -2.72 14.83 -2.07
N LEU A 27 -3.27 15.16 -0.90
CA LEU A 27 -4.00 16.42 -0.69
C LEU A 27 -3.08 17.65 -0.80
N ARG A 28 -1.81 17.54 -0.42
CA ARG A 28 -0.85 18.64 -0.47
C ARG A 28 -0.30 18.91 -1.87
N THR A 29 -0.14 17.87 -2.69
CA THR A 29 0.44 18.00 -4.04
C THR A 29 -0.61 18.23 -5.10
N THR A 30 -1.86 17.87 -4.82
CA THR A 30 -2.96 18.04 -5.77
C THR A 30 -3.53 19.44 -5.60
N PRO A 31 -3.50 20.30 -6.64
CA PRO A 31 -4.20 21.58 -6.58
C PRO A 31 -5.68 21.29 -6.34
N ILE A 32 -6.21 21.79 -5.23
CA ILE A 32 -7.64 21.71 -4.94
C ILE A 32 -8.32 22.66 -5.93
N GLU A 33 -8.91 22.12 -7.00
CA GLU A 33 -9.73 22.91 -7.92
C GLU A 33 -11.04 23.24 -7.21
N VAL A 34 -11.26 24.53 -6.96
CA VAL A 34 -12.51 25.04 -6.41
C VAL A 34 -13.40 25.37 -7.60
N ASP A 35 -14.46 24.59 -7.76
CA ASP A 35 -15.49 24.82 -8.79
C ASP A 35 -16.22 26.16 -8.52
N GLU A 36 -16.86 26.75 -9.53
CA GLU A 36 -17.60 28.03 -9.47
C GLU A 36 -18.74 28.03 -8.43
N THR A 37 -19.09 26.86 -7.90
CA THR A 37 -20.08 26.62 -6.85
C THR A 37 -19.48 26.51 -5.43
N GLY A 38 -18.17 26.72 -5.27
CA GLY A 38 -17.47 26.63 -3.97
C GLY A 38 -17.24 25.19 -3.49
N LYS A 39 -17.32 24.21 -4.39
CA LYS A 39 -17.10 22.79 -4.09
C LYS A 39 -15.65 22.43 -4.42
N GLU A 40 -14.91 21.97 -3.41
CA GLU A 40 -13.59 21.37 -3.60
C GLU A 40 -13.74 20.09 -4.44
N ARG A 41 -13.25 20.11 -5.68
CA ARG A 41 -13.16 18.92 -6.52
C ARG A 41 -11.72 18.47 -6.59
N LEU A 42 -11.49 17.22 -6.18
CA LEU A 42 -10.26 16.53 -6.51
C LEU A 42 -10.28 16.18 -8.00
N PRO A 43 -9.17 16.40 -8.74
CA PRO A 43 -9.06 15.95 -10.12
C PRO A 43 -9.39 14.46 -10.20
N SER A 44 -10.16 14.09 -11.22
CA SER A 44 -10.61 12.72 -11.42
C SER A 44 -9.39 11.80 -11.58
N VAL A 45 -9.17 10.92 -10.59
CA VAL A 45 -8.13 9.90 -10.68
C VAL A 45 -8.53 8.94 -11.80
N GLN A 46 -7.68 8.79 -12.81
CA GLN A 46 -7.91 7.85 -13.89
C GLN A 46 -8.02 6.42 -13.33
N PRO A 47 -9.07 5.64 -13.67
CA PRO A 47 -9.26 4.29 -13.15
C PRO A 47 -8.06 3.38 -13.41
N GLY A 48 -7.41 3.55 -14.56
CA GLY A 48 -6.22 2.79 -14.94
C GLY A 48 -5.02 3.03 -14.03
N ASP A 49 -4.84 4.26 -13.54
CA ASP A 49 -3.71 4.59 -12.67
C ASP A 49 -3.96 4.11 -11.24
N ALA A 50 -5.21 4.19 -10.76
CA ALA A 50 -5.61 3.57 -9.49
C ALA A 50 -5.37 2.04 -9.49
N LEU A 51 -5.69 1.37 -10.60
CA LEU A 51 -5.42 -0.06 -10.80
C LEU A 51 -3.92 -0.38 -10.80
N LYS A 52 -3.10 0.39 -11.54
CA LYS A 52 -1.64 0.20 -11.56
C LYS A 52 -1.03 0.33 -10.18
N VAL A 53 -1.41 1.36 -9.43
CA VAL A 53 -0.91 1.58 -8.05
C VAL A 53 -1.31 0.41 -7.16
N SER A 54 -2.57 -0.03 -7.22
CA SER A 54 -3.06 -1.15 -6.42
C SER A 54 -2.32 -2.46 -6.73
N LEU A 55 -2.08 -2.74 -8.01
CA LEU A 55 -1.30 -3.92 -8.45
C LEU A 55 0.17 -3.82 -8.05
N GLY A 56 0.75 -2.62 -8.07
CA GLY A 56 2.11 -2.36 -7.60
C GLY A 56 2.26 -2.70 -6.10
N VAL A 57 1.32 -2.23 -5.28
CA VAL A 57 1.26 -2.56 -3.85
C VAL A 57 1.11 -4.08 -3.64
N LEU A 58 0.21 -4.73 -4.38
CA LEU A 58 0.02 -6.18 -4.29
C LEU A 58 1.31 -6.95 -4.63
N THR A 59 2.04 -6.50 -5.65
CA THR A 59 3.29 -7.11 -6.09
C THR A 59 4.38 -6.98 -5.03
N ALA A 60 4.49 -5.81 -4.39
CA ALA A 60 5.42 -5.59 -3.29
C ALA A 60 5.12 -6.49 -2.09
N ILE A 61 3.84 -6.63 -1.72
CA ILE A 61 3.40 -7.54 -0.65
C ILE A 61 3.78 -8.99 -1.00
N ARG A 62 3.50 -9.42 -2.24
CA ARG A 62 3.87 -10.75 -2.72
C ARG A 62 5.39 -10.99 -2.64
N GLY A 63 6.20 -10.00 -3.00
CA GLY A 63 7.65 -10.06 -2.88
C GLY A 63 8.10 -10.30 -1.44
N ILE A 64 7.55 -9.53 -0.49
CA ILE A 64 7.87 -9.67 0.94
C ILE A 64 7.48 -11.06 1.46
N VAL A 65 6.30 -11.56 1.09
CA VAL A 65 5.86 -12.92 1.48
C VAL A 65 6.79 -13.98 0.88
N GLY A 66 7.23 -13.81 -0.37
CA GLY A 66 8.16 -14.71 -1.04
C GLY A 66 9.53 -14.78 -0.37
N LEU A 67 10.03 -13.68 0.21
CA LEU A 67 11.29 -13.66 0.98
C LEU A 67 11.22 -14.51 2.25
N GLY A 68 10.03 -14.67 2.84
CA GLY A 68 9.79 -15.52 4.01
C GLY A 68 9.62 -17.00 3.68
N GLN A 69 9.57 -17.36 2.39
CA GLN A 69 9.39 -18.73 1.94
C GLN A 69 10.78 -19.36 1.75
N PRO A 70 11.23 -20.29 2.62
CA PRO A 70 12.50 -20.96 2.43
C PRO A 70 12.45 -21.67 1.07
N GLY A 71 13.41 -21.34 0.20
CA GLY A 71 13.49 -21.86 -1.17
C GLY A 71 13.22 -23.36 -1.17
N GLY A 72 12.26 -23.79 -2.00
CA GLY A 72 11.80 -25.18 -2.05
C GLY A 72 12.97 -26.13 -2.09
N MET A 73 13.21 -26.80 -0.96
CA MET A 73 14.15 -27.91 -0.85
C MET A 73 13.53 -29.09 -1.61
N GLN A 74 13.64 -29.06 -2.94
CA GLN A 74 13.40 -30.21 -3.80
C GLN A 74 14.34 -31.31 -3.35
N ARG A 75 13.77 -32.28 -2.63
CA ARG A 75 14.36 -33.59 -2.37
C ARG A 75 14.63 -34.27 -3.71
N HIS A 76 15.83 -34.09 -4.26
CA HIS A 76 16.43 -35.10 -5.12
C HIS A 76 17.10 -36.13 -4.21
N ARG A 77 16.31 -37.09 -3.69
CA ARG A 77 16.86 -38.36 -3.22
C ARG A 77 16.76 -39.34 -4.40
N ARG A 78 17.91 -39.59 -5.02
CA ARG A 78 18.15 -40.82 -5.78
C ARG A 78 18.12 -42.02 -4.84
#